data_AF-A0A2V9IDT9-F1
#
_entry.id   AF-A0A2V9IDT9-F1
#
_cell.length_a   1.000
_cell.length_b   1.000
_cell.length_c   1.000
_cell.angle_alpha   90.00
_cell.angle_beta   90.00
_cell.angle_gamma   90.00
#
_symmetry.space_group_name_H-M   'P 1'
#
loop_
_entity.id
_entity.type
_entity.pdbx_description
1 polymer ?
#
loop_
_entity_poly.entity_id
_entity_poly.type
_entity_poly.pdbx_seq_one_letter_code
_entity_poly.pdbx_strand_id
1 'polypeptide(L)'
;MGERKIAALASELMTVTAKQLRLKTSEVLKSVARGGSVTVTLRGKPVAKLVSLEETKERKLTDFAAFGMWAGRKDMEDPVAWVRRIRKPRYRLH
;
A
#
# COMPACT_ATOMS: atom_id res chain seq x y z
N MET A 1 -22.47 1.65 -20.83
CA MET A 1 -21.39 2.67 -20.82
C MET A 1 -20.96 2.89 -19.38
N GLY A 2 -19.86 2.34 -18.86
CA GLY A 2 -18.93 1.36 -19.37
C GLY A 2 -18.66 0.39 -18.23
N GLU A 3 -18.67 -0.89 -18.55
CA GLU A 3 -18.43 -2.01 -17.65
C GLU A 3 -17.25 -1.69 -16.73
N ARG A 4 -17.55 -1.38 -15.47
CA ARG A 4 -16.65 -1.56 -14.32
C ARG A 4 -15.20 -1.21 -14.64
N LYS A 5 -14.94 0.02 -15.12
CA LYS A 5 -13.61 0.63 -15.35
C LYS A 5 -12.47 -0.26 -14.82
N ILE A 6 -12.06 -1.26 -15.60
CA ILE A 6 -10.76 -1.93 -15.49
C ILE A 6 -10.41 -2.31 -14.03
N ALA A 7 -11.32 -2.93 -13.28
CA ALA A 7 -11.05 -3.63 -12.01
C ALA A 7 -9.97 -2.99 -11.11
N ALA A 8 -9.98 -1.66 -11.02
CA ALA A 8 -8.93 -0.80 -10.47
C ALA A 8 -7.54 -1.48 -10.49
N LEU A 9 -7.08 -1.80 -11.70
CA LEU A 9 -5.69 -2.11 -12.08
C LEU A 9 -4.79 -2.60 -10.93
N ALA A 10 -4.74 -3.92 -10.78
CA ALA A 10 -3.64 -4.60 -10.09
C ALA A 10 -3.39 -4.11 -8.65
N SER A 11 -4.36 -4.31 -7.74
CA SER A 11 -4.01 -4.43 -6.32
C SER A 11 -2.99 -5.57 -6.21
N GLU A 12 -1.72 -5.21 -6.15
CA GLU A 12 -0.51 -6.03 -6.32
C GLU A 12 -0.77 -7.54 -6.29
N LEU A 13 -0.61 -8.20 -7.46
CA LEU A 13 -0.69 -9.66 -7.56
C LEU A 13 0.48 -10.28 -6.78
N MET A 14 0.28 -10.43 -5.48
CA MET A 14 1.20 -11.12 -4.59
C MET A 14 1.11 -12.61 -4.90
N THR A 15 2.21 -13.18 -5.37
CA THR A 15 2.34 -14.63 -5.59
C THR A 15 3.13 -15.24 -4.43
N VAL A 16 2.62 -16.35 -3.90
CA VAL A 16 3.31 -17.11 -2.85
C VAL A 16 3.35 -18.58 -3.23
N THR A 17 4.40 -19.27 -2.82
CA THR A 17 4.48 -20.73 -2.94
C THR A 17 3.67 -21.39 -1.82
N ALA A 18 3.23 -22.63 -2.04
CA ALA A 18 2.62 -23.45 -0.99
C ALA A 18 3.53 -23.58 0.26
N LYS A 19 4.85 -23.60 0.08
CA LYS A 19 5.83 -23.59 1.18
C LYS A 19 5.75 -22.28 1.99
N GLN A 20 5.73 -21.12 1.31
CA GLN A 20 5.59 -19.83 1.97
C GLN A 20 4.25 -19.69 2.69
N LEU A 21 3.16 -20.15 2.07
CA LEU A 21 1.85 -20.17 2.71
C LEU A 21 1.88 -20.98 4.01
N ARG A 22 2.49 -22.17 4.02
CA ARG A 22 2.62 -23.01 5.23
C ARG A 22 3.46 -22.37 6.33
N LEU A 23 4.58 -21.73 5.96
CA LEU A 23 5.54 -21.19 6.92
C LEU A 23 5.13 -19.82 7.45
N LYS A 24 4.37 -19.04 6.67
CA LYS A 24 4.05 -17.64 6.94
C LYS A 24 2.54 -17.37 6.86
N THR A 25 1.73 -18.33 7.28
CA THR A 25 0.26 -18.29 7.16
C THR A 25 -0.31 -16.98 7.68
N SER A 26 0.09 -16.55 8.88
CA SER A 26 -0.42 -15.33 9.52
C SER A 26 -0.08 -14.05 8.73
N GLU A 27 1.10 -13.96 8.12
CA GLU A 27 1.48 -12.82 7.28
C GLU A 27 0.67 -12.79 5.98
N VAL A 28 0.49 -13.96 5.35
CA VAL A 28 -0.29 -14.09 4.12
C VAL A 28 -1.75 -13.72 4.37
N LEU A 29 -2.35 -14.23 5.45
CA LEU A 29 -3.74 -13.89 5.82
C LEU A 29 -3.92 -12.41 6.16
N LYS A 30 -2.97 -11.78 6.88
CA LYS A 30 -2.99 -10.32 7.12
C LYS A 30 -2.88 -9.52 5.83
N SER A 31 -2.14 -10.01 4.83
CA SER A 31 -2.05 -9.36 3.53
C SER A 31 -3.39 -9.40 2.80
N VAL A 32 -4.02 -10.58 2.77
CA VAL A 32 -5.35 -10.79 2.18
C VAL A 32 -6.41 -9.93 2.88
N ALA A 33 -6.40 -9.90 4.22
CA ALA A 33 -7.36 -9.12 5.02
C ALA A 33 -7.26 -7.60 4.83
N ARG A 34 -6.12 -7.07 4.34
CA ARG A 34 -5.96 -5.64 4.02
C ARG A 34 -6.51 -5.25 2.64
N GLY A 35 -7.20 -6.17 1.96
CA GLY A 35 -7.77 -5.94 0.62
C GLY A 35 -6.91 -6.43 -0.52
N GLY A 36 -5.85 -7.19 -0.23
CA GLY A 36 -5.05 -7.84 -1.25
C GLY A 36 -5.68 -9.14 -1.73
N SER A 37 -5.26 -9.59 -2.92
CA SER A 37 -5.48 -10.97 -3.38
C SER A 37 -4.16 -11.68 -3.56
N VAL A 38 -4.07 -12.93 -3.09
CA VAL A 38 -2.82 -13.70 -3.12
C VAL A 38 -3.01 -14.95 -3.96
N THR A 39 -2.16 -15.14 -4.98
CA THR A 39 -2.14 -16.35 -5.79
C THR A 39 -1.15 -17.34 -5.19
N VAL A 40 -1.62 -18.54 -4.88
CA VAL A 40 -0.81 -19.64 -4.35
C VAL A 40 -0.36 -20.51 -5.50
N THR A 41 0.94 -20.79 -5.55
CA THR A 41 1.57 -21.66 -6.54
C THR A 41 2.10 -22.94 -5.91
N LEU A 42 2.02 -24.03 -6.66
CA LEU A 42 2.63 -25.31 -6.34
C LEU A 42 3.53 -25.72 -7.51
N ARG A 43 4.84 -25.87 -7.24
CA ARG A 43 5.84 -26.17 -8.28
C ARG A 43 5.77 -25.20 -9.48
N GLY A 44 5.62 -23.91 -9.20
CA GLY A 44 5.54 -22.85 -10.20
C GLY A 44 4.19 -22.70 -10.91
N LYS A 45 3.22 -23.60 -10.67
CA LYS A 45 1.88 -23.53 -11.27
C LYS A 45 0.90 -22.88 -10.30
N PRO A 46 0.07 -21.91 -10.72
CA PRO A 46 -0.99 -21.36 -9.89
C PRO A 46 -2.03 -22.45 -9.61
N VAL A 47 -2.40 -22.63 -8.33
CA VAL A 47 -3.33 -23.67 -7.90
C VAL A 47 -4.50 -23.14 -7.07
N ALA A 48 -4.35 -21.99 -6.43
CA ALA A 48 -5.41 -21.37 -5.63
C ALA A 48 -5.25 -19.86 -5.57
N LYS A 49 -6.34 -19.16 -5.24
CA LYS A 49 -6.35 -17.72 -4.96
C LYS A 49 -7.01 -17.49 -3.61
N LEU A 50 -6.34 -16.74 -2.73
CA LEU A 50 -6.89 -16.27 -1.47
C LEU A 50 -7.40 -14.85 -1.66
N VAL A 51 -8.62 -14.62 -1.20
CA VAL A 51 -9.31 -13.33 -1.25
C VAL A 51 -9.92 -13.06 0.12
N SER A 52 -10.03 -11.78 0.48
CA SER A 52 -10.76 -11.38 1.68
C SER A 52 -12.24 -11.73 1.49
N LEU A 53 -12.88 -12.24 2.56
CA LEU A 53 -14.33 -12.46 2.59
C LEU A 53 -15.09 -11.17 2.90
N GLU A 54 -14.47 -10.28 3.66
CA GLU A 54 -15.01 -8.94 3.88
C GLU A 54 -14.67 -8.06 2.66
N GLU A 55 -15.66 -7.30 2.19
CA GLU A 55 -15.40 -6.18 1.28
C GLU A 55 -14.42 -5.27 1.99
N THR A 56 -13.16 -5.31 1.56
CA THR A 56 -12.20 -4.33 2.03
C THR A 56 -12.69 -3.00 1.50
N LYS A 57 -13.27 -2.20 2.40
CA LYS A 57 -13.49 -0.78 2.11
C LYS A 57 -12.13 -0.25 1.71
N GLU A 58 -11.98 0.12 0.43
CA GLU A 58 -10.84 0.89 -0.02
C GLU A 58 -10.75 2.09 0.91
N ARG A 59 -9.73 2.11 1.78
CA ARG A 59 -9.51 3.26 2.65
C ARG A 59 -9.24 4.42 1.73
N LYS A 60 -10.12 5.41 1.78
CA LYS A 60 -9.90 6.65 1.05
C LYS A 60 -8.65 7.29 1.62
N LEU A 61 -7.94 8.06 0.80
CA LEU A 61 -6.77 8.81 1.27
C LEU A 61 -7.15 9.75 2.44
N THR A 62 -8.39 10.21 2.48
CA THR A 62 -9.00 10.99 3.56
C THR A 62 -9.14 10.24 4.89
N ASP A 63 -9.13 8.92 4.88
CA ASP A 63 -9.33 8.09 6.09
C ASP A 63 -8.04 8.00 6.92
N PHE A 64 -6.91 8.40 6.37
CA PHE A 64 -5.64 8.46 7.09
C PHE A 64 -5.58 9.73 7.92
N ALA A 65 -5.30 9.62 9.22
CA ALA A 65 -5.12 10.76 10.11
C ALA A 65 -4.05 11.76 9.65
N ALA A 66 -3.11 11.29 8.83
CA ALA A 66 -2.07 12.12 8.21
C ALA A 66 -2.57 13.01 7.07
N PHE A 67 -3.71 12.68 6.46
CA PHE A 67 -4.26 13.43 5.34
C PHE A 67 -4.68 14.83 5.79
N GLY A 68 -4.20 15.85 5.08
CA GLY A 68 -4.50 17.25 5.39
C GLY A 68 -3.75 17.85 6.58
N MET A 69 -2.83 17.12 7.23
CA MET A 69 -2.03 17.65 8.36
C MET A 69 -1.27 18.95 8.03
N TRP A 70 -0.96 19.18 6.75
CA TRP A 70 -0.24 20.37 6.28
C TRP A 70 -1.11 21.35 5.48
N ALA A 71 -2.43 21.10 5.36
CA ALA A 71 -3.32 21.93 4.54
C ALA A 71 -3.38 23.40 4.99
N GLY A 72 -3.22 23.66 6.30
CA GLY A 72 -3.22 25.02 6.86
C GLY A 72 -1.84 25.68 6.98
N ARG A 73 -0.76 25.01 6.56
CA ARG A 73 0.61 25.51 6.77
C ARG A 73 1.07 26.42 5.63
N LYS A 74 0.98 27.72 5.87
CA LYS A 74 1.48 28.76 4.95
C LYS A 74 3.01 28.74 4.78
N ASP A 75 3.74 28.25 5.78
CA ASP A 75 5.20 28.13 5.71
C ASP A 75 5.69 27.06 4.71
N MET A 76 4.77 26.20 4.23
CA MET A 76 5.03 25.08 3.32
C MET A 76 4.26 25.24 1.98
N GLU A 77 3.91 26.46 1.59
CA GLU A 77 3.30 26.75 0.28
C GLU A 77 4.16 26.24 -0.89
N ASP A 78 5.49 26.26 -0.74
CA ASP A 78 6.44 25.54 -1.60
C ASP A 78 7.08 24.38 -0.84
N PRO A 79 6.55 23.14 -0.98
CA PRO A 79 7.12 21.96 -0.33
C PRO A 79 8.56 21.67 -0.75
N VAL A 80 8.93 21.97 -1.99
CA VAL A 80 10.28 21.67 -2.52
C VAL A 80 11.30 22.59 -1.87
N ALA A 81 11.04 23.90 -1.83
CA ALA A 81 11.89 24.85 -1.14
C ALA A 81 11.94 24.57 0.36
N TRP A 82 10.81 24.23 0.98
CA TRP A 82 10.74 23.88 2.39
C TRP A 82 11.61 22.66 2.73
N VAL A 83 11.52 21.57 1.96
CA VAL A 83 12.35 20.37 2.13
C VAL A 83 13.83 20.69 1.93
N ARG A 84 14.19 21.47 0.92
CA ARG A 84 15.58 21.90 0.68
C ARG A 84 16.14 22.67 1.87
N ARG A 85 15.35 23.59 2.45
CA ARG A 85 15.73 24.38 3.61
C ARG A 85 16.01 23.51 4.84
N ILE A 86 15.14 22.55 5.16
CA ILE A 86 15.33 21.68 6.33
C ILE A 86 16.45 20.65 6.17
N ARG A 87 16.81 20.32 4.92
CA ARG A 87 17.95 19.46 4.57
C ARG A 87 19.29 20.20 4.56
N LYS A 88 19.32 21.52 4.74
CA LYS A 88 20.58 22.26 4.86
C LYS A 88 21.33 21.74 6.09
N PRO A 89 22.65 21.52 5.99
CA PRO A 89 23.44 21.06 7.11
C PRO A 89 23.39 22.10 8.24
N ARG A 90 23.41 21.62 9.50
CA ARG A 90 23.32 22.46 10.70
C ARG A 90 24.66 22.72 11.37
N TYR A 91 25.77 22.61 10.62
CA TYR A 91 27.07 22.96 11.19
C TYR A 91 27.25 24.48 11.15
N ARG A 92 27.74 25.03 12.26
CA ARG A 92 28.30 26.38 12.32
C ARG A 92 29.75 26.24 11.88
N LEU A 93 30.11 26.76 10.71
CA LEU A 93 31.52 26.92 10.37
C LEU A 93 32.08 27.95 11.37
N HIS A 94 33.02 27.50 12.19
CA HIS A 94 33.87 28.33 13.03
C HIS A 94 35.13 28.67 12.26
#